data_AF-A0A966DUH9-F1
#
_entry.id   AF-A0A966DUH9-F1
#
_cell.length_a   1.000
_cell.length_b   1.000
_cell.length_c   1.000
_cell.angle_alpha   90.00
_cell.angle_beta   90.00
_cell.angle_gamma   90.00
#
_symmetry.space_group_name_H-M   'P 1'
#
loop_
_entity.id
_entity.type
_entity.pdbx_description
1 polymer ?
#
loop_
_entity_poly.entity_id
_entity_poly.type
_entity_poly.pdbx_seq_one_letter_code
_entity_poly.pdbx_strand_id
1 'polypeptide(L)'
;MEKHYGQIVELVIRKDGFSITELARLTHVNRRSVYNWFNQKYLKIEIIYRIGCIIKHDFSKDFPDLFTPEDFKDIQNPKPSNYDDCSIWELPNHHIWKDKYISLLEQYNKVLLMHTSISSTKPDDDMSSMVKSY
;
A
#
# COMPACT_ATOMS: atom_id res chain seq x y z
N MET A 1 -12.10 -30.32 -3.63
CA MET A 1 -12.90 -29.10 -3.88
C MET A 1 -11.98 -27.91 -3.75
N GLU A 2 -11.93 -27.02 -4.73
CA GLU A 2 -11.14 -25.80 -4.61
C GLU A 2 -11.78 -24.87 -3.56
N LYS A 3 -10.97 -24.38 -2.62
CA LYS A 3 -11.41 -23.45 -1.58
C LYS A 3 -11.68 -22.08 -2.21
N HIS A 4 -12.81 -21.47 -1.89
CA HIS A 4 -13.15 -20.11 -2.32
C HIS A 4 -12.88 -19.12 -1.18
N TYR A 5 -11.78 -18.38 -1.26
CA TYR A 5 -11.26 -17.62 -0.13
C TYR A 5 -12.22 -16.53 0.34
N GLY A 6 -12.81 -15.79 -0.59
CA GLY A 6 -13.78 -14.73 -0.27
C GLY A 6 -15.00 -15.22 0.50
N GLN A 7 -15.49 -16.42 0.19
CA GLN A 7 -16.68 -17.00 0.81
C GLN A 7 -16.37 -17.49 2.23
N ILE A 8 -15.17 -18.04 2.44
CA ILE A 8 -14.70 -18.45 3.77
C ILE A 8 -14.58 -17.22 4.68
N VAL A 9 -13.97 -16.15 4.18
CA VAL A 9 -13.83 -14.89 4.93
C VAL A 9 -15.20 -14.28 5.24
N GLU A 10 -16.13 -14.27 4.28
CA GLU A 10 -17.50 -13.81 4.51
C GLU A 10 -18.19 -14.61 5.62
N LEU A 11 -18.05 -15.93 5.60
CA LEU A 11 -18.67 -16.82 6.57
C LEU A 11 -18.16 -16.52 7.99
N VAL A 12 -16.84 -16.31 8.15
CA VAL A 12 -16.25 -15.93 9.45
C VAL A 12 -16.78 -14.56 9.91
N ILE A 13 -16.74 -13.54 9.05
CA ILE A 13 -17.24 -12.19 9.39
C ILE A 13 -18.70 -12.22 9.84
N ARG A 14 -19.54 -12.97 9.12
CA ARG A 14 -20.97 -13.10 9.44
C ARG A 14 -21.19 -13.88 10.73
N LYS A 15 -20.39 -14.92 10.99
CA LYS A 15 -20.45 -15.72 12.22
C LYS A 15 -20.10 -14.89 13.46
N ASP A 16 -19.10 -14.02 13.35
CA ASP A 16 -18.68 -13.12 14.42
C ASP A 16 -19.59 -11.88 14.57
N GLY A 17 -20.57 -11.71 13.66
CA GLY A 17 -21.51 -10.59 13.69
C GLY A 17 -20.88 -9.24 13.36
N PHE A 18 -19.71 -9.22 12.73
CA PHE A 18 -18.98 -7.99 12.47
C PHE A 18 -19.63 -7.16 11.35
N SER A 19 -19.78 -5.86 11.59
CA SER A 19 -20.43 -4.96 10.62
C SER A 19 -19.55 -4.74 9.40
N ILE A 20 -20.10 -4.99 8.21
CA ILE A 20 -19.43 -4.75 6.92
C ILE A 20 -19.08 -3.26 6.75
N THR A 21 -19.90 -2.37 7.31
CA THR A 21 -19.62 -0.92 7.30
C THR A 21 -18.39 -0.59 8.13
N GLU A 22 -18.25 -1.24 9.30
CA GLU A 22 -17.09 -1.04 10.16
C GLU A 22 -15.83 -1.67 9.57
N LEU A 23 -15.97 -2.84 8.93
CA LEU A 23 -14.86 -3.48 8.24
C LEU A 23 -14.32 -2.60 7.11
N ALA A 24 -15.22 -2.01 6.31
CA ALA A 24 -14.86 -1.07 5.26
C ALA A 24 -14.11 0.15 5.81
N ARG A 25 -14.60 0.71 6.94
CA ARG A 25 -13.97 1.85 7.62
C ARG A 25 -12.56 1.52 8.10
N LEU A 26 -12.38 0.39 8.77
CA LEU A 26 -11.10 -0.04 9.32
C LEU A 26 -10.10 -0.46 8.24
N THR A 27 -10.56 -1.08 7.16
CA THR A 27 -9.69 -1.48 6.03
C THR A 27 -9.39 -0.33 5.07
N HIS A 28 -9.96 0.86 5.29
CA HIS A 28 -9.86 2.04 4.42
C HIS A 28 -10.33 1.79 2.97
N VAL A 29 -11.37 0.98 2.79
CA VAL A 29 -11.98 0.75 1.48
C VAL A 29 -13.48 1.06 1.52
N ASN A 30 -14.09 1.19 0.34
CA ASN A 30 -15.54 1.32 0.26
C ASN A 30 -16.24 -0.03 0.48
N ARG A 31 -17.51 0.00 0.90
CA ARG A 31 -18.31 -1.21 1.14
C ARG A 31 -18.44 -2.12 -0.09
N ARG A 32 -18.48 -1.55 -1.30
CA ARG A 32 -18.53 -2.31 -2.56
C ARG A 32 -17.27 -3.17 -2.73
N SER A 33 -16.10 -2.67 -2.39
CA SER A 33 -14.84 -3.42 -2.42
C SER A 33 -14.89 -4.62 -1.48
N VAL A 34 -15.46 -4.45 -0.29
CA VAL A 34 -15.64 -5.56 0.68
C VAL A 34 -16.54 -6.65 0.10
N TYR A 35 -17.67 -6.29 -0.51
CA TYR A 35 -18.53 -7.28 -1.19
C TYR A 35 -17.82 -7.95 -2.38
N ASN A 36 -17.00 -7.20 -3.12
CA ASN A 36 -16.21 -7.78 -4.21
C ASN A 36 -15.20 -8.81 -3.69
N TRP A 37 -14.56 -8.58 -2.54
CA TRP A 37 -13.65 -9.55 -1.94
C TRP A 37 -14.34 -10.88 -1.63
N PHE A 38 -15.60 -10.86 -1.18
CA PHE A 38 -16.35 -12.07 -0.87
C PHE A 38 -16.62 -12.93 -2.12
N ASN A 39 -16.77 -12.29 -3.28
CA ASN A 39 -16.97 -12.97 -4.56
C ASN A 39 -15.66 -13.43 -5.22
N GLN A 40 -14.50 -13.15 -4.63
CA GLN A 40 -13.21 -13.56 -5.18
C GLN A 40 -12.82 -14.96 -4.72
N LYS A 41 -12.64 -15.87 -5.68
CA LYS A 41 -12.15 -17.23 -5.42
C LYS A 41 -10.77 -17.22 -4.77
N TYR A 42 -9.89 -16.36 -5.28
CA TYR A 42 -8.56 -16.12 -4.74
C TYR A 42 -8.51 -14.68 -4.24
N LEU A 43 -8.46 -14.53 -2.91
CA LEU A 43 -8.25 -13.25 -2.25
C LEU A 43 -6.78 -13.14 -1.86
N LYS A 44 -6.20 -11.92 -1.96
CA LYS A 44 -4.81 -11.70 -1.57
C LYS A 44 -4.62 -12.02 -0.09
N ILE A 45 -3.56 -12.75 0.23
CA ILE A 45 -3.16 -13.16 1.59
C ILE A 45 -3.11 -11.93 2.51
N GLU A 46 -2.54 -10.84 2.03
CA GLU A 46 -2.46 -9.54 2.74
C GLU A 46 -3.83 -9.01 3.21
N ILE A 47 -4.88 -9.19 2.40
CA ILE A 47 -6.24 -8.75 2.74
C ILE A 47 -6.85 -9.68 3.80
N ILE A 48 -6.68 -10.99 3.65
CA ILE A 48 -7.17 -11.98 4.61
C ILE A 48 -6.52 -11.75 5.98
N TYR A 49 -5.21 -11.54 6.01
CA TYR A 49 -4.46 -11.24 7.22
C TYR A 49 -5.00 -9.98 7.93
N ARG A 50 -5.14 -8.88 7.17
CA ARG A 50 -5.68 -7.62 7.67
C ARG A 50 -7.07 -7.77 8.26
N ILE A 51 -7.95 -8.51 7.59
CA ILE A 51 -9.30 -8.79 8.11
C ILE A 51 -9.20 -9.59 9.41
N GLY A 52 -8.34 -10.61 9.49
CA GLY A 52 -8.09 -11.41 10.69
C GLY A 52 -7.67 -10.57 11.89
N CYS A 53 -6.73 -9.63 11.70
CA CYS A 53 -6.32 -8.67 12.74
C CYS A 53 -7.49 -7.80 13.22
N ILE A 54 -8.33 -7.32 12.31
CA ILE A 54 -9.46 -6.43 12.64
C ILE A 54 -10.54 -7.17 13.43
N ILE A 55 -10.93 -8.36 12.98
CA ILE A 55 -11.98 -9.15 13.63
C ILE A 55 -11.45 -10.02 14.79
N LYS A 56 -10.14 -9.97 15.03
CA LYS A 56 -9.42 -10.79 16.02
C LYS A 56 -9.61 -12.30 15.81
N HIS A 57 -9.66 -12.72 14.56
CA HIS A 57 -9.79 -14.12 14.17
C HIS A 57 -8.49 -14.66 13.58
N ASP A 58 -8.16 -15.89 13.96
CA ASP A 58 -7.01 -16.63 13.45
C ASP A 58 -7.42 -17.47 12.22
N PHE A 59 -7.05 -16.97 11.04
CA PHE A 59 -7.33 -17.60 9.76
C PHE A 59 -6.39 -18.77 9.41
N SER A 60 -5.39 -19.09 10.24
CA SER A 60 -4.49 -20.24 9.99
C SER A 60 -5.22 -21.58 10.00
N LYS A 61 -6.33 -21.67 10.74
CA LYS A 61 -7.18 -22.87 10.77
C LYS A 61 -7.98 -23.06 9.48
N ASP A 62 -8.40 -21.96 8.88
CA ASP A 62 -9.18 -21.95 7.64
C ASP A 62 -8.29 -22.09 6.41
N PHE A 63 -7.10 -21.48 6.48
CA PHE A 63 -6.10 -21.46 5.42
C PHE A 63 -4.72 -21.92 5.92
N PRO A 64 -4.57 -23.21 6.28
CA PRO A 64 -3.29 -23.76 6.75
C PRO A 64 -2.20 -23.74 5.67
N ASP A 65 -2.59 -23.61 4.40
CA ASP A 65 -1.69 -23.51 3.26
C ASP A 65 -1.11 -22.09 3.08
N LEU A 66 -1.72 -21.08 3.72
CA LEU A 66 -1.37 -19.65 3.54
C LEU A 66 -0.81 -19.02 4.82
N PHE A 67 -1.22 -19.50 5.98
CA PHE A 67 -0.86 -18.94 7.27
C PHE A 67 -0.45 -20.03 8.25
N THR A 68 0.41 -19.63 9.17
CA THR A 68 0.77 -20.39 10.36
C THR A 68 0.13 -19.74 11.59
N PRO A 69 -0.11 -20.52 12.68
CA PRO A 69 -0.63 -19.95 13.93
C PRO A 69 0.25 -18.84 14.52
N GLU A 70 1.54 -18.85 14.15
CA GLU A 70 2.54 -17.84 14.52
C GLU A 70 2.17 -16.44 14.00
N ASP A 71 1.59 -16.35 12.81
CA ASP A 71 1.26 -15.09 12.15
C ASP A 71 0.21 -14.28 12.92
N PHE A 72 -0.62 -14.96 13.71
CA PHE A 72 -1.75 -14.36 14.43
C PHE A 72 -1.55 -14.30 15.96
N LYS A 73 -0.35 -14.62 16.47
CA LYS A 73 -0.06 -14.62 17.92
C LYS A 73 -0.25 -13.26 18.60
N ASP A 74 0.06 -12.18 17.88
CA ASP A 74 -0.03 -10.82 18.41
C ASP A 74 -1.47 -10.31 18.56
N ILE A 75 -2.46 -10.98 17.96
CA ILE A 75 -3.88 -10.61 18.07
C ILE A 75 -4.40 -10.78 19.51
N GLN A 76 -3.85 -11.73 20.28
CA GLN A 76 -4.37 -12.08 21.61
C GLN A 76 -3.81 -11.22 22.74
N ASN A 77 -2.75 -10.44 22.49
CA ASN A 77 -2.19 -9.49 23.47
C ASN A 77 -2.26 -8.07 22.89
N PRO A 78 -3.41 -7.37 23.00
CA PRO A 78 -3.46 -5.96 22.68
C PRO A 78 -2.55 -5.22 23.68
N LYS A 79 -1.33 -4.90 23.28
CA LYS A 79 -0.58 -3.84 23.96
C LYS A 79 -1.47 -2.58 23.89
N PRO A 80 -1.63 -1.82 24.98
CA PRO A 80 -2.36 -0.56 24.96
C PRO A 80 -1.51 0.48 24.23
N SER A 81 -1.37 0.35 22.91
CA SER A 81 -0.94 1.44 22.06
C SER A 81 -2.18 2.26 21.75
N ASN A 82 -2.15 3.52 22.15
CA ASN A 82 -3.18 4.52 21.85
C ASN A 82 -3.68 4.38 20.40
N TYR A 83 -5.01 4.46 20.25
CA TYR A 83 -5.78 4.28 19.01
C TYR A 83 -5.54 5.35 17.92
N ASP A 84 -4.30 5.81 17.75
CA ASP A 84 -3.90 6.75 16.70
C ASP A 84 -2.67 6.31 15.91
N ASP A 85 -2.02 5.20 16.26
CA ASP A 85 -0.81 4.79 15.54
C ASP A 85 -1.14 3.87 14.35
N CYS A 86 -1.24 4.53 13.19
CA CYS A 86 -1.41 3.94 11.87
C CYS A 86 -0.12 3.20 11.38
N SER A 87 0.68 2.66 12.28
CA SER A 87 2.00 2.08 12.00
C SER A 87 1.99 0.55 11.78
N ILE A 88 0.90 -0.16 12.11
CA ILE A 88 0.72 -1.58 11.71
C ILE A 88 0.37 -1.72 10.22
N TRP A 89 0.01 -0.62 9.54
CA TRP A 89 -0.46 -0.63 8.15
C TRP A 89 0.66 -0.67 7.10
N GLU A 90 1.92 -0.59 7.52
CA GLU A 90 3.07 -0.69 6.64
C GLU A 90 3.40 -2.16 6.35
N LEU A 91 2.67 -2.74 5.40
CA LEU A 91 3.11 -3.99 4.79
C LEU A 91 4.55 -3.81 4.28
N PRO A 92 5.44 -4.81 4.44
CA PRO A 92 6.82 -4.73 3.95
C PRO A 92 6.89 -4.40 2.45
N ASN A 93 5.88 -4.84 1.69
CA ASN A 93 5.76 -4.58 0.26
C ASN A 93 5.39 -3.13 -0.08
N HIS A 94 4.70 -2.39 0.80
CA HIS A 94 4.28 -1.02 0.52
C HIS A 94 5.48 -0.07 0.44
N HIS A 95 6.47 -0.25 1.33
CA HIS A 95 7.71 0.54 1.29
C HIS A 95 8.49 0.33 0.00
N ILE A 96 8.54 -0.89 -0.53
CA ILE A 96 9.28 -1.18 -1.78
C ILE A 96 8.76 -0.34 -2.96
N TRP A 97 7.45 -0.20 -3.09
CA TRP A 97 6.86 0.60 -4.18
C TRP A 97 6.96 2.10 -3.92
N LYS A 98 6.84 2.50 -2.66
CA LYS A 98 7.04 3.88 -2.22
C LYS A 98 8.47 4.34 -2.52
N ASP A 99 9.47 3.53 -2.18
CA ASP A 99 10.88 3.82 -2.42
C ASP A 99 11.18 3.89 -3.92
N LYS A 100 10.64 2.96 -4.72
CA LYS A 100 10.75 3.02 -6.20
C LYS A 100 10.16 4.31 -6.77
N TYR A 101 9.02 4.76 -6.24
CA TYR A 101 8.39 6.01 -6.67
C TYR A 101 9.23 7.23 -6.27
N ILE A 102 9.78 7.26 -5.06
CA ILE A 102 10.69 8.31 -4.60
C ILE A 102 11.93 8.37 -5.51
N SER A 103 12.57 7.23 -5.78
CA SER A 103 13.74 7.17 -6.67
C SER A 103 13.44 7.69 -8.07
N LEU A 104 12.24 7.43 -8.61
CA LEU A 104 11.82 7.94 -9.91
C LEU A 104 11.67 9.48 -9.90
N LEU A 105 11.04 10.04 -8.86
CA LEU A 105 10.90 11.48 -8.69
C LEU A 105 12.25 12.18 -8.55
N GLU A 106 13.18 11.59 -7.80
CA GLU A 106 14.54 12.10 -7.65
C GLU A 106 15.29 12.13 -8.98
N GLN A 107 15.20 11.06 -9.78
CA GLN A 107 15.81 11.02 -11.11
C GLN A 107 15.22 12.07 -12.05
N TYR A 108 13.89 12.24 -12.04
CA TYR A 108 13.22 13.25 -12.85
C TYR A 108 13.65 14.67 -12.47
N ASN A 109 13.67 14.98 -11.16
CA ASN A 109 14.13 16.28 -10.66
C ASN A 109 15.60 16.54 -11.03
N LYS A 110 16.46 15.53 -11.00
CA LYS A 110 17.86 15.65 -11.43
C LYS A 110 17.97 16.05 -12.90
N VAL A 111 17.19 15.43 -13.79
CA VAL A 111 17.18 15.76 -15.22
C VAL A 111 16.65 17.19 -15.45
N LEU A 112 15.58 17.58 -14.75
CA LEU A 112 15.05 18.95 -14.82
C LEU A 112 16.07 20.01 -14.38
N LEU A 113 16.78 19.75 -13.29
CA LEU A 113 17.82 20.66 -12.79
C LEU A 113 18.99 20.76 -13.76
N MET A 114 19.42 19.65 -14.37
CA MET A 114 20.46 19.66 -15.42
C MET A 114 20.04 20.52 -16.61
N HIS A 115 18.81 20.36 -17.10
CA HIS A 115 18.34 21.10 -18.27
C HIS A 115 18.14 22.60 -18.00
N THR A 116 17.76 22.96 -16.77
CA THR A 116 17.59 24.35 -16.34
C THR A 116 18.92 25.05 -16.08
N SER A 117 19.94 24.33 -15.60
CA SER A 117 21.29 24.89 -15.42
C SER A 117 22.07 25.03 -16.73
N ILE A 118 21.75 24.25 -17.76
CA ILE A 118 22.32 24.35 -19.11
C ILE A 118 21.77 25.56 -19.89
N SER A 119 20.53 26.00 -19.65
CA SER A 119 19.95 27.17 -20.34
C SER A 119 20.48 28.52 -19.85
N SER A 120 21.12 28.56 -18.67
CA SER A 120 21.78 29.75 -18.10
C SER A 120 23.21 29.99 -18.57
N THR A 121 23.76 29.14 -19.47
CA THR A 121 25.08 29.36 -20.08
C THR A 121 24.97 29.35 -21.60
N LYS A 122 24.72 30.51 -22.21
CA LYS A 122 25.09 30.76 -23.60
C LYS A 122 25.99 32.01 -23.69
N PRO A 123 26.93 32.03 -24.64
CA PRO A 123 28.04 32.96 -24.69
C PRO A 123 27.66 34.20 -25.52
N ASP A 124 27.70 35.38 -24.90
CA ASP A 124 27.42 36.68 -25.53
C ASP A 124 28.72 37.48 -25.80
N ASP A 125 29.81 36.82 -26.18
CA ASP A 125 31.08 37.48 -26.53
C ASP A 125 31.53 37.09 -27.95
N ASP A 126 30.77 37.42 -29.01
CA ASP A 126 31.36 37.47 -30.36
C ASP A 126 30.61 38.33 -31.41
N MET A 127 30.15 39.54 -31.07
CA MET A 127 29.52 40.42 -32.09
C MET A 127 29.90 41.91 -32.01
N SER A 128 31.07 42.27 -31.46
CA SER A 128 31.45 43.70 -31.32
C SER A 128 32.75 44.17 -31.97
N SER A 129 33.43 43.41 -32.85
CA SER A 129 34.67 43.91 -33.50
C SER A 129 34.66 44.11 -35.02
N MET A 130 33.58 43.77 -35.73
CA MET A 130 33.41 44.21 -37.12
C MET A 130 32.27 45.22 -37.23
N VAL A 131 32.62 46.51 -37.22
CA VAL A 131 32.07 47.59 -38.07
C VAL A 131 32.45 48.93 -37.44
N LYS A 132 33.52 49.55 -37.99
CA LYS A 132 33.71 51.01 -38.27
C LYS A 132 35.17 51.43 -38.11
N SER A 133 35.88 51.55 -39.23
CA SER A 133 36.43 52.86 -39.62
C SER A 133 36.53 52.91 -41.13
N TYR A 134 36.01 54.01 -41.67
CA TYR A 134 36.32 54.52 -42.99
C TYR A 134 37.81 54.84 -43.12
#